data_AF-A0A4Y2KS51-F1
#
_entry.id   AF-A0A4Y2KS51-F1
#
_cell.length_a   1.000
_cell.length_b   1.000
_cell.length_c   1.000
_cell.angle_alpha   90.00
_cell.angle_beta   90.00
_cell.angle_gamma   90.00
#
_symmetry.space_group_name_H-M   'P 1'
#
loop_
_entity.id
_entity.type
_entity.pdbx_description
1 polymer ?
#
loop_
_entity_poly.entity_id
_entity_poly.type
_entity_poly.pdbx_seq_one_letter_code
_entity_poly.pdbx_strand_id
1 'polypeptide(L)'
;MARQCDANIVVHFQNRRILAARDKKTKNSGGLRFFKIPKLNFEAADYIDLIDWSNCVVTEPPLTMHIKDKDLREMCKEEQFPVLIFEEFPCHTQSVVRCVKLISEAAMNACGETARDGHIRAKLQARKELPTFDNKR
;
A
#
# COMPACT_ATOMS: atom_id res chain seq x y z
N MET A 1 4.35 3.73 -29.73
CA MET A 1 3.49 4.88 -29.39
C MET A 1 3.11 4.75 -27.92
N ALA A 2 3.85 5.42 -27.03
CA ALA A 2 3.45 5.54 -25.64
C ALA A 2 2.20 6.43 -25.60
N ARG A 3 1.08 5.89 -25.13
CA ARG A 3 -0.10 6.72 -24.85
C ARG A 3 0.31 7.65 -23.70
N GLN A 4 0.26 8.95 -23.94
CA GLN A 4 0.36 9.96 -22.90
C GLN A 4 -0.76 9.65 -21.89
N CYS A 5 -0.42 9.07 -20.75
CA CYS A 5 -1.36 8.94 -19.65
C CYS A 5 -1.43 10.32 -19.00
N ASP A 6 -2.41 11.13 -19.39
CA ASP A 6 -2.70 12.38 -18.70
C ASP A 6 -2.90 12.07 -17.21
N ALA A 7 -2.04 12.62 -16.35
CA ALA A 7 -2.05 12.37 -14.92
C ALA A 7 -3.45 12.63 -14.32
N ASN A 8 -4.20 13.57 -14.88
CA ASN A 8 -5.56 13.93 -14.49
C ASN A 8 -6.57 12.78 -14.67
N ILE A 9 -6.41 11.96 -15.72
CA ILE A 9 -7.30 10.82 -15.99
C ILE A 9 -7.13 9.77 -14.89
N VAL A 10 -5.88 9.45 -14.54
CA VAL A 10 -5.58 8.42 -13.55
C VAL A 10 -6.22 8.78 -12.21
N VAL A 11 -6.06 10.02 -11.72
CA VAL A 11 -6.57 10.39 -10.39
C VAL A 11 -8.10 10.47 -10.33
N HIS A 12 -8.76 10.95 -11.39
CA HIS A 12 -10.21 10.96 -11.47
C HIS A 12 -10.82 9.54 -11.41
N PHE A 13 -10.20 8.56 -12.10
CA PHE A 13 -10.60 7.16 -12.00
C PHE A 13 -10.42 6.61 -10.58
N GLN A 14 -9.39 7.04 -9.84
CA GLN A 14 -9.18 6.59 -8.46
C GLN A 14 -10.23 7.12 -7.49
N ASN A 15 -10.64 8.39 -7.59
CA ASN A 15 -11.66 8.96 -6.69
C ASN A 15 -13.01 8.25 -6.83
N ARG A 16 -13.43 7.93 -8.05
CA ARG A 16 -14.65 7.14 -8.29
C ARG A 16 -14.58 5.76 -7.65
N ARG A 17 -13.41 5.10 -7.69
CA ARG A 17 -13.19 3.80 -7.04
C ARG A 17 -13.22 3.90 -5.52
N ILE A 18 -12.71 4.98 -4.94
CA ILE A 18 -12.76 5.24 -3.49
C ILE A 18 -14.22 5.40 -3.05
N LEU A 19 -15.01 6.21 -3.76
CA LEU A 19 -16.44 6.38 -3.48
C LEU A 19 -17.20 5.05 -3.57
N ALA A 20 -16.96 4.27 -4.63
CA ALA A 20 -17.57 2.94 -4.76
C ALA A 20 -17.16 1.97 -3.63
N ALA A 21 -15.93 2.07 -3.12
CA ALA A 21 -15.47 1.28 -1.98
C ALA A 21 -16.12 1.71 -0.66
N ARG A 22 -16.43 3.01 -0.49
CA ARG A 22 -17.18 3.54 0.65
C ARG A 22 -18.62 3.09 0.64
N ASP A 23 -19.28 3.12 -0.51
CA ASP A 23 -20.67 2.67 -0.66
C ASP A 23 -20.82 1.16 -0.36
N LYS A 24 -19.80 0.37 -0.69
CA LYS A 24 -19.72 -1.07 -0.39
C LYS A 24 -19.37 -1.39 1.07
N LYS A 25 -19.06 -0.39 1.90
CA LYS A 25 -18.73 -0.58 3.32
C LYS A 25 -19.98 -1.07 4.06
N THR A 26 -20.00 -2.36 4.38
CA THR A 26 -21.07 -2.95 5.20
C THR A 26 -21.11 -2.26 6.56
N LYS A 27 -22.30 -1.77 6.98
CA LYS A 27 -22.54 -1.07 8.25
C LYS A 27 -22.10 -1.83 9.52
N ASN A 28 -21.75 -3.12 9.39
CA ASN A 28 -21.53 -4.04 10.51
C ASN A 28 -20.06 -4.30 10.88
N SER A 29 -19.07 -3.62 10.27
CA SER A 29 -17.65 -3.94 10.50
C SER A 29 -16.97 -3.17 11.64
N GLY A 30 -17.67 -2.31 12.38
CA GLY A 30 -17.09 -1.54 13.49
C GLY A 30 -15.88 -0.66 13.10
N GLY A 31 -15.70 -0.39 11.80
CA GLY A 31 -14.54 0.34 11.28
C GLY A 31 -13.27 -0.49 11.06
N LEU A 32 -13.25 -1.78 11.40
CA LEU A 32 -12.06 -2.63 11.25
C LEU A 32 -11.93 -3.16 9.82
N ARG A 33 -10.75 -2.96 9.22
CA ARG A 33 -10.40 -3.46 7.88
C ARG A 33 -9.74 -4.83 8.01
N PHE A 34 -10.40 -5.87 7.51
CA PHE A 34 -9.80 -7.20 7.43
C PHE A 34 -9.05 -7.36 6.10
N PHE A 35 -7.75 -7.65 6.18
CA PHE A 35 -6.97 -8.01 5.01
C PHE A 35 -7.30 -9.45 4.61
N LYS A 36 -7.97 -9.62 3.47
CA LYS A 36 -8.21 -10.93 2.85
C LYS A 36 -7.31 -11.07 1.65
N ILE A 37 -6.53 -12.16 1.61
CA ILE A 37 -5.67 -12.47 0.47
C ILE A 37 -6.58 -12.80 -0.73
N PRO A 38 -6.46 -12.06 -1.85
CA PRO A 38 -7.23 -12.34 -3.06
C PRO A 38 -6.79 -13.69 -3.65
N LYS A 39 -7.73 -14.44 -4.22
CA LYS A 39 -7.40 -15.63 -5.01
C LYS A 39 -6.74 -15.18 -6.31
N LEU A 40 -5.53 -15.67 -6.58
CA LEU A 40 -4.80 -15.35 -7.81
C LEU A 40 -5.25 -16.24 -8.96
N ASN A 41 -5.39 -15.66 -10.14
CA ASN A 41 -5.63 -16.35 -11.39
C ASN A 41 -4.31 -16.65 -12.11
N PHE A 42 -3.76 -17.84 -11.92
CA PHE A 42 -2.49 -18.24 -12.55
C PHE A 42 -2.60 -18.44 -14.08
N GLU A 43 -3.81 -18.46 -14.63
CA GLU A 43 -4.06 -18.54 -16.09
C GLU A 43 -4.13 -17.16 -16.74
N ALA A 44 -4.01 -16.07 -15.95
CA ALA A 44 -4.07 -14.71 -16.46
C ALA A 44 -2.94 -14.43 -17.46
N ALA A 45 -3.31 -13.86 -18.62
CA ALA A 45 -2.35 -13.42 -19.64
C ALA A 45 -1.74 -12.04 -19.33
N ASP A 46 -2.45 -11.22 -18.55
CA ASP A 46 -2.01 -9.90 -18.09
C ASP A 46 -2.07 -9.82 -16.55
N TYR A 47 -1.17 -9.03 -15.97
CA TYR A 47 -1.12 -8.74 -14.54
C TYR A 47 -2.41 -8.08 -14.03
N ILE A 48 -3.14 -7.36 -14.88
CA ILE A 48 -4.40 -6.72 -14.52
C ILE A 48 -5.46 -7.78 -14.14
N ASP A 49 -5.43 -8.93 -14.82
CA ASP A 49 -6.40 -10.03 -14.66
C ASP A 49 -5.96 -11.06 -13.62
N LEU A 50 -4.78 -10.88 -13.01
CA LEU A 50 -4.25 -11.76 -11.99
C LEU A 50 -5.14 -11.81 -10.74
N ILE A 51 -5.84 -10.71 -10.45
CA ILE A 51 -6.79 -10.61 -9.36
C ILE A 51 -8.16 -10.26 -9.94
N ASP A 52 -9.17 -11.08 -9.63
CA ASP A 52 -10.55 -10.75 -9.94
C ASP A 52 -11.09 -9.69 -8.96
N TRP A 53 -10.94 -8.43 -9.35
CA TRP A 53 -11.39 -7.27 -8.58
C TRP A 53 -12.91 -7.21 -8.38
N SER A 54 -13.70 -7.96 -9.16
CA SER A 54 -15.16 -8.02 -9.02
C SER A 54 -15.58 -8.89 -7.83
N ASN A 55 -14.84 -9.97 -7.58
CA ASN A 55 -15.06 -10.93 -6.49
C ASN A 55 -14.26 -10.61 -5.22
N CYS A 56 -13.41 -9.58 -5.25
CA CYS A 56 -12.67 -9.11 -4.07
C CYS A 56 -13.37 -7.98 -3.32
N VAL A 57 -13.30 -8.04 -1.98
CA VAL A 57 -13.73 -6.93 -1.12
C VAL A 57 -12.72 -5.80 -1.23
N VAL A 58 -13.06 -4.77 -2.01
CA VAL A 58 -12.29 -3.53 -2.11
C VAL A 58 -12.78 -2.56 -1.05
N THR A 59 -11.88 -2.19 -0.15
CA THR A 59 -12.13 -1.20 0.90
C THR A 59 -11.40 0.10 0.59
N GLU A 60 -11.89 1.22 1.12
CA GLU A 60 -11.21 2.51 0.97
C GLU A 60 -9.75 2.46 1.48
N PRO A 61 -8.82 3.15 0.80
CA PRO A 61 -7.46 3.33 1.31
C PRO A 61 -7.47 4.12 2.64
N PRO A 62 -6.72 3.69 3.67
CA PRO A 62 -6.61 4.42 4.94
C PRO A 62 -6.20 5.88 4.76
N LEU A 63 -5.32 6.13 3.80
CA LEU A 63 -4.84 7.46 3.44
C LEU A 63 -5.96 8.43 3.04
N THR A 64 -7.10 7.91 2.57
CA THR A 64 -8.22 8.72 2.07
C THR A 64 -9.38 8.81 3.07
N MET A 65 -9.34 8.07 4.18
CA MET A 65 -10.47 7.98 5.14
C MET A 65 -10.91 9.33 5.73
N HIS A 66 -9.99 10.28 5.87
CA HIS A 66 -10.28 11.59 6.45
C HIS A 66 -10.93 12.58 5.47
N ILE A 67 -10.89 12.28 4.16
CA ILE A 67 -11.46 13.13 3.11
C ILE A 67 -12.97 12.88 3.05
N LYS A 68 -13.81 13.91 2.98
CA LYS A 68 -15.28 13.73 2.95
C LYS A 68 -15.75 13.30 1.55
N ASP A 69 -16.89 12.60 1.50
CA ASP A 69 -17.51 12.18 0.23
C ASP A 69 -17.85 13.36 -0.68
N LYS A 70 -18.27 14.49 -0.10
CA LYS A 70 -18.55 15.72 -0.85
C LYS A 70 -17.30 16.19 -1.60
N ASP A 71 -16.19 16.27 -0.90
CA ASP A 71 -14.91 16.72 -1.43
C ASP A 71 -14.43 15.76 -2.54
N LEU A 72 -14.50 14.43 -2.31
CA LEU A 72 -14.19 13.43 -3.34
C LEU A 72 -15.08 13.55 -4.59
N ARG A 73 -16.36 13.89 -4.42
CA ARG A 73 -17.30 14.09 -5.54
C ARG A 73 -17.02 15.38 -6.30
N GLU A 74 -16.59 16.45 -5.62
CA GLU A 74 -16.16 17.70 -6.26
C GLU A 74 -14.86 17.50 -7.04
N MET A 75 -13.89 16.78 -6.47
CA MET A 75 -12.64 16.38 -7.16
C MET A 75 -12.89 15.50 -8.39
N CYS A 76 -14.01 14.78 -8.45
CA CYS A 76 -14.41 14.04 -9.65
C CYS A 76 -15.01 14.93 -10.76
N LYS A 77 -15.46 16.15 -10.44
CA LYS A 77 -16.13 17.05 -11.38
C LYS A 77 -15.22 18.12 -11.95
N GLU A 78 -14.39 18.73 -11.11
CA GLU A 78 -13.69 19.96 -11.48
C GLU A 78 -12.38 19.72 -12.24
N GLU A 79 -11.92 18.46 -12.40
CA GLU A 79 -10.57 18.07 -12.88
C GLU A 79 -9.41 18.76 -12.11
N GLN A 80 -9.73 19.61 -11.14
CA GLN A 80 -8.85 20.41 -10.34
C GLN A 80 -8.76 19.77 -8.97
N PHE A 81 -7.59 19.22 -8.69
CA PHE A 81 -7.31 18.64 -7.40
C PHE A 81 -6.89 19.76 -6.46
N PRO A 82 -7.57 19.99 -5.32
CA PRO A 82 -6.89 20.64 -4.22
C PRO A 82 -5.65 19.79 -3.95
N VAL A 83 -4.48 20.45 -3.84
CA VAL A 83 -3.24 19.76 -3.51
C VAL A 83 -3.49 19.00 -2.22
N LEU A 84 -3.69 17.68 -2.33
CA LEU A 84 -3.79 16.81 -1.17
C LEU A 84 -2.38 16.80 -0.59
N ILE A 85 -2.20 17.56 0.49
CA ILE A 85 -0.94 17.58 1.22
C ILE A 85 -0.87 16.25 1.97
N PHE A 86 -0.29 15.26 1.31
CA PHE A 86 0.15 14.05 2.00
C PHE A 86 1.38 14.41 2.82
N GLU A 87 1.48 13.82 4.01
CA GLU A 87 2.71 13.87 4.77
C GLU A 87 3.84 13.29 3.91
N GLU A 88 4.97 13.99 3.85
CA GLU A 88 6.11 13.53 3.07
C GLU A 88 6.67 12.28 3.73
N PHE A 89 6.46 11.12 3.11
CA PHE A 89 7.08 9.89 3.55
C PHE A 89 8.52 9.84 3.03
N PRO A 90 9.54 9.85 3.89
CA PRO A 90 10.92 9.96 3.45
C PRO A 90 11.41 8.59 2.93
N CYS A 91 11.17 8.31 1.65
CA CYS A 91 11.44 7.03 0.98
C CYS A 91 12.93 6.70 0.82
N HIS A 92 13.79 7.72 0.81
CA HIS A 92 15.23 7.56 0.51
C HIS A 92 16.12 7.70 1.75
N THR A 93 15.56 7.46 2.93
CA THR A 93 16.33 7.47 4.18
C THR A 93 17.19 6.21 4.28
N GLN A 94 18.33 6.35 4.96
CA GLN A 94 19.22 5.22 5.21
C GLN A 94 18.51 4.09 5.98
N SER A 95 17.57 4.43 6.87
CA SER A 95 16.74 3.46 7.58
C SER A 95 15.87 2.65 6.62
N VAL A 96 15.16 3.28 5.68
CA VAL A 96 14.35 2.59 4.68
C VAL A 96 15.21 1.67 3.82
N VAL A 97 16.37 2.14 3.33
CA VAL A 97 17.30 1.31 2.55
C VAL A 97 17.78 0.08 3.34
N ARG A 98 18.11 0.25 4.62
CA ARG A 98 18.50 -0.86 5.51
C ARG A 98 17.35 -1.85 5.76
N CYS A 99 16.12 -1.36 5.88
CA CYS A 99 14.93 -2.21 6.04
C CYS A 99 14.66 -3.03 4.78
N VAL A 100 14.69 -2.41 3.59
CA VAL A 100 14.51 -3.12 2.31
C VAL A 100 15.56 -4.22 2.17
N LYS A 101 16.84 -3.92 2.47
CA LYS A 101 17.90 -4.94 2.47
C LYS A 101 17.60 -6.11 3.40
N LEU A 102 17.16 -5.84 4.63
CA LEU A 102 16.83 -6.88 5.61
C LEU A 102 15.68 -7.78 5.11
N ILE A 103 14.64 -7.19 4.53
CA ILE A 103 13.48 -7.93 4.00
C ILE A 103 13.89 -8.80 2.82
N SER A 104 14.69 -8.27 1.89
CA SER A 104 15.21 -9.04 0.75
C SER A 104 16.09 -10.21 1.20
N GLU A 105 16.98 -9.99 2.18
CA GLU A 105 17.79 -11.05 2.77
C GLU A 105 16.92 -12.13 3.44
N ALA A 106 15.87 -11.74 4.17
CA ALA A 106 14.93 -12.70 4.76
C ALA A 106 14.19 -13.50 3.68
N ALA A 107 13.76 -12.85 2.60
CA ALA A 107 13.07 -13.50 1.49
C ALA A 107 13.96 -14.48 0.70
N MET A 108 15.25 -14.20 0.59
CA MET A 108 16.21 -15.14 -0.03
C MET A 108 16.49 -16.35 0.86
N ASN A 109 16.53 -16.16 2.18
CA ASN A 109 16.96 -17.20 3.12
C ASN A 109 15.81 -18.05 3.68
N ALA A 110 14.56 -17.59 3.59
CA ALA A 110 13.41 -18.28 4.16
C ALA A 110 12.18 -18.22 3.24
N CYS A 111 11.47 -19.34 3.15
CA CYS A 111 10.17 -19.44 2.47
C CYS A 111 9.04 -19.49 3.50
N GLY A 112 7.91 -18.87 3.18
CA GLY A 112 6.75 -18.75 4.07
C GLY A 112 6.77 -17.50 4.96
N GLU A 113 5.57 -17.04 5.34
CA GLU A 113 5.38 -15.82 6.11
C GLU A 113 6.06 -15.90 7.49
N THR A 114 5.74 -16.93 8.27
CA THR A 114 6.23 -17.10 9.65
C THR A 114 7.76 -17.22 9.70
N ALA A 115 8.37 -17.94 8.77
CA ALA A 115 9.82 -18.13 8.73
C ALA A 115 10.55 -16.83 8.36
N ARG A 116 10.05 -16.07 7.38
CA ARG A 116 10.60 -14.76 7.01
C ARG A 116 10.48 -13.76 8.15
N ASP A 117 9.30 -13.69 8.77
CA ASP A 117 9.05 -12.82 9.92
C ASP A 117 9.95 -13.17 11.12
N GLY A 118 10.13 -14.47 11.39
CA GLY A 118 11.11 -14.97 12.37
C GLY A 118 12.54 -14.52 12.08
N HIS A 119 12.99 -14.61 10.82
CA HIS A 119 14.32 -14.17 10.40
C HIS A 119 14.53 -12.66 10.61
N ILE A 120 13.55 -11.85 10.22
CA ILE A 120 13.58 -10.39 10.41
C ILE A 120 13.66 -10.06 11.91
N ARG A 121 12.78 -10.64 12.74
CA ARG A 121 12.78 -10.39 14.19
C ARG A 121 14.07 -10.82 14.85
N ALA A 122 14.59 -12.01 14.55
CA ALA A 122 15.85 -12.50 15.11
C ALA A 122 17.01 -11.56 14.77
N LYS A 123 17.09 -11.09 13.52
CA LYS A 123 18.15 -10.18 13.07
C LYS A 123 18.03 -8.79 13.68
N LEU A 124 16.82 -8.27 13.87
CA LEU A 124 16.60 -7.02 14.60
C LEU A 124 16.99 -7.15 16.07
N GLN A 125 16.67 -8.28 16.71
CA GLN A 125 17.02 -8.55 18.10
C GLN A 125 18.55 -8.66 18.27
N ALA A 126 19.22 -9.43 17.42
CA ALA A 126 20.68 -9.53 17.42
C ALA A 126 21.35 -8.16 17.24
N ARG A 127 20.79 -7.27 16.39
CA ARG A 127 21.29 -5.89 16.24
C ARG A 127 21.14 -5.02 17.48
N LYS A 128 20.14 -5.27 18.33
CA LYS A 128 19.97 -4.56 19.60
C LYS A 128 20.96 -5.02 20.66
N GLU A 129 21.36 -6.29 20.60
CA GLU A 129 22.33 -6.89 21.52
C GLU A 129 23.78 -6.52 21.17
N LEU A 130 24.02 -6.07 19.93
CA LEU A 130 25.34 -5.58 19.53
C LEU A 130 25.70 -4.29 20.27
N PRO A 131 26.91 -4.19 20.84
CA PRO A 131 27.37 -2.96 21.47
C PRO A 131 27.44 -1.83 20.44
N THR A 132 26.92 -0.66 20.79
CA THR A 132 27.13 0.57 20.02
C THR A 132 28.57 1.02 20.21
N PHE A 133 29.31 1.09 19.11
CA PHE A 133 30.65 1.64 19.08
C PHE A 133 30.59 3.12 18.69
N ASP A 134 31.37 3.95 19.37
CA ASP A 134 31.55 5.33 18.96
C ASP A 134 32.32 5.35 17.63
N ASN A 135 31.71 5.94 16.61
CA ASN A 135 32.40 6.22 15.36
C ASN A 135 33.46 7.30 15.63
N LYS A 136 34.66 7.15 15.04
CA LYS A 136 35.71 8.17 15.18
C LYS A 136 35.19 9.55 14.74
N ARG A 137 35.48 10.54 15.59
CA ARG A 137 35.22 11.97 15.38
C ARG A 137 35.88 12.49 14.11
#